data_AF-A0A355B3W8-F1
#
_entry.id   AF-A0A355B3W8-F1
#
_cell.length_a   1.000
_cell.length_b   1.000
_cell.length_c   1.000
_cell.angle_alpha   90.00
_cell.angle_beta   90.00
_cell.angle_gamma   90.00
#
_symmetry.space_group_name_H-M   'P 1'
#
loop_
_entity.id
_entity.type
_entity.pdbx_description
1 polymer ?
#
loop_
_entity_poly.entity_id
_entity_poly.type
_entity_poly.pdbx_seq_one_letter_code
_entity_poly.pdbx_strand_id
1 'polypeptide(L)'
;MAYQRAVFPDREPRFFALELCGEAGELANLEKKEWKGTASPDADYADEAADVLIAVLNYANERGIDLARAVSEKMAEIDRRRMENPGR
;
A
#
# COMPACT_ATOMS: atom_id res chain seq x y z
N MET A 1 4.58 -0.35 -16.23
CA MET A 1 5.80 0.51 -16.19
C MET A 1 5.73 1.73 -17.10
N ALA A 2 5.21 1.65 -18.35
CA ALA A 2 5.15 2.81 -19.24
C ALA A 2 4.25 3.94 -18.73
N TYR A 3 3.07 3.60 -18.17
CA TYR A 3 2.13 4.59 -17.63
C TYR A 3 2.73 5.38 -16.45
N GLN A 4 3.15 4.70 -15.38
CA GLN A 4 3.62 5.40 -14.18
C GLN A 4 4.81 6.33 -14.45
N ARG A 5 5.78 5.90 -15.27
CA ARG A 5 6.90 6.77 -15.67
C ARG A 5 6.49 7.94 -16.57
N ALA A 6 5.34 7.85 -17.25
CA ALA A 6 4.85 8.91 -18.13
C ALA A 6 3.97 9.94 -17.41
N VAL A 7 3.29 9.54 -16.33
CA VAL A 7 2.34 10.42 -15.61
C VAL A 7 2.79 10.84 -14.22
N PHE A 8 3.72 10.13 -13.57
CA PHE A 8 4.25 10.53 -12.27
C PHE A 8 5.64 11.17 -12.41
N PRO A 9 5.94 12.18 -11.58
CA PRO A 9 7.26 12.81 -11.57
C PRO A 9 8.34 11.82 -11.15
N ASP A 10 9.51 11.93 -11.79
CA ASP A 10 10.70 11.23 -11.34
C ASP A 10 11.13 11.77 -9.96
N ARG A 11 11.22 10.88 -8.97
CA ARG A 11 11.49 11.23 -7.57
C ARG A 11 12.30 10.11 -6.93
N GLU A 12 13.21 10.47 -6.03
CA GLU A 12 13.96 9.48 -5.26
C GLU A 12 13.01 8.60 -4.41
N PRO A 13 13.35 7.31 -4.21
CA PRO A 13 12.49 6.37 -3.47
C PRO A 13 12.09 6.84 -2.07
N ARG A 14 12.94 7.63 -1.41
CA ARG A 14 12.67 8.17 -0.07
C ARG A 14 11.43 9.07 -0.04
N PHE A 15 11.10 9.75 -1.12
CA PHE A 15 9.91 10.59 -1.20
C PHE A 15 8.65 9.74 -1.32
N PHE A 16 8.66 8.70 -2.14
CA PHE A 16 7.53 7.76 -2.21
C PHE A 16 7.30 7.02 -0.88
N ALA A 17 8.36 6.77 -0.11
CA ALA A 17 8.21 6.20 1.23
C ALA A 17 7.50 7.16 2.21
N LEU A 18 7.75 8.47 2.09
CA LEU A 18 7.03 9.48 2.88
C LEU A 18 5.59 9.67 2.40
N GLU A 19 5.37 9.65 1.09
CA GLU A 19 4.05 9.69 0.44
C GLU A 19 3.19 8.52 0.93
N LEU A 20 3.73 7.29 0.94
CA LEU A 20 3.06 6.12 1.51
C LEU A 20 2.61 6.33 2.96
N CYS A 21 3.45 6.96 3.79
CA CYS A 21 3.05 7.28 5.17
C CYS A 21 1.94 8.34 5.25
N GLY A 22 1.93 9.29 4.30
CA GLY A 22 0.86 10.26 4.12
C GLY A 22 -0.47 9.56 3.83
N GLU A 23 -0.54 8.83 2.72
CA GLU A 23 -1.78 8.18 2.26
C GLU A 23 -2.30 7.16 3.28
N ALA A 24 -1.40 6.39 3.91
CA ALA A 24 -1.80 5.46 4.97
C ALA A 24 -2.35 6.19 6.20
N GLY A 25 -1.87 7.41 6.47
CA GLY A 25 -2.37 8.28 7.51
C GLY A 25 -3.76 8.85 7.19
N GLU A 26 -4.04 9.15 5.93
CA GLU A 26 -5.36 9.61 5.46
C GLU A 26 -6.40 8.49 5.58
N LEU A 27 -6.07 7.27 5.12
CA LEU A 27 -6.91 6.09 5.33
C LEU A 27 -7.16 5.81 6.82
N ALA A 28 -6.12 5.86 7.66
CA ALA A 28 -6.27 5.68 9.11
C ALA A 28 -7.11 6.80 9.76
N ASN A 29 -7.11 7.99 9.18
CA ASN A 29 -7.92 9.10 9.65
C ASN A 29 -9.42 8.89 9.35
N LEU A 30 -9.78 8.25 8.23
CA LEU A 30 -11.15 7.82 7.96
C LEU A 30 -11.64 6.84 9.02
N GLU A 31 -10.88 5.78 9.30
CA GLU A 31 -11.17 4.80 10.36
C GLU A 31 -11.36 5.48 11.73
N LYS A 32 -10.48 6.45 12.06
CA LYS A 32 -10.59 7.23 13.28
C LYS A 32 -11.88 8.06 13.34
N LYS A 33 -12.39 8.58 12.22
CA LYS A 33 -13.65 9.32 12.16
C LYS A 33 -14.84 8.39 12.42
N GLU A 34 -14.84 7.18 11.84
CA GLU A 34 -15.87 6.15 12.11
C GLU A 34 -15.93 5.79 13.58
N TRP A 35 -14.77 5.56 14.21
CA TRP A 35 -14.71 5.24 15.64
C TRP A 35 -15.27 6.36 16.52
N LYS A 36 -15.26 7.60 16.03
CA LYS A 36 -15.87 8.77 16.70
C LYS A 36 -17.34 8.98 16.33
N GLY A 37 -17.94 8.05 15.58
CA GLY A 37 -19.33 8.11 15.13
C GLY A 37 -19.57 9.07 13.96
N THR A 38 -18.52 9.44 13.23
CA THR A 38 -18.63 10.29 12.03
C THR A 38 -18.35 9.42 10.80
N ALA A 39 -19.42 8.98 10.15
CA ALA A 39 -19.30 8.14 8.97
C ALA A 39 -18.75 8.92 7.77
N SER A 40 -17.80 8.33 7.06
CA SER A 40 -17.33 8.81 5.75
C SER A 40 -17.99 7.98 4.64
N PRO A 41 -18.22 8.54 3.45
CA PRO A 41 -18.67 7.77 2.30
C PRO A 41 -17.73 6.60 1.97
N ASP A 42 -18.29 5.45 1.56
CA ASP A 42 -17.51 4.28 1.09
C ASP A 42 -16.51 4.63 -0.03
N ALA A 43 -16.86 5.62 -0.85
CA ALA A 43 -16.00 6.13 -1.92
C ALA A 43 -14.68 6.70 -1.39
N ASP A 44 -14.69 7.36 -0.22
CA ASP A 44 -13.49 7.96 0.38
C ASP A 44 -12.51 6.85 0.81
N TYR A 45 -13.01 5.74 1.40
CA TYR A 45 -12.15 4.60 1.75
C TYR A 45 -11.49 3.97 0.54
N ALA A 46 -12.24 3.85 -0.56
CA ALA A 46 -11.73 3.28 -1.79
C ALA A 46 -10.65 4.18 -2.42
N ASP A 47 -10.84 5.50 -2.37
CA ASP A 47 -9.89 6.49 -2.88
C ASP A 47 -8.57 6.43 -2.09
N GLU A 48 -8.65 6.54 -0.76
CA GLU A 48 -7.45 6.51 0.10
C GLU A 48 -6.71 5.17 0.03
N ALA A 49 -7.45 4.05 -0.09
CA ALA A 49 -6.84 2.74 -0.29
C ALA A 49 -6.13 2.63 -1.66
N ALA A 50 -6.67 3.27 -2.69
CA ALA A 50 -6.05 3.33 -4.01
C ALA A 50 -4.76 4.18 -3.96
N ASP A 51 -4.78 5.32 -3.28
CA ASP A 51 -3.61 6.19 -3.11
C ASP A 51 -2.48 5.48 -2.36
N VAL A 52 -2.79 4.75 -1.29
CA VAL A 52 -1.83 3.87 -0.59
C VAL A 52 -1.20 2.88 -1.57
N LEU A 53 -2.00 2.19 -2.39
CA LEU A 53 -1.49 1.20 -3.34
C LEU A 53 -0.62 1.85 -4.43
N ILE A 54 -1.01 3.01 -4.94
CA ILE A 54 -0.24 3.77 -5.93
C ILE A 54 1.12 4.18 -5.35
N ALA A 55 1.16 4.66 -4.11
CA ALA A 55 2.40 5.01 -3.43
C ALA A 55 3.34 3.81 -3.27
N VAL A 56 2.81 2.63 -2.90
CA VAL A 56 3.58 1.37 -2.85
C VAL A 56 4.15 1.00 -4.22
N LEU A 57 3.33 1.08 -5.27
CA LEU A 57 3.74 0.74 -6.64
C LEU A 57 4.84 1.69 -7.14
N ASN A 58 4.70 2.99 -6.91
CA ASN A 58 5.71 3.99 -7.27
C ASN A 58 7.02 3.73 -6.54
N TYR A 59 6.97 3.46 -5.23
CA TYR A 59 8.14 3.11 -4.44
C TYR A 59 8.85 1.85 -4.98
N ALA A 60 8.09 0.78 -5.23
CA ALA A 60 8.63 -0.47 -5.74
C ALA A 60 9.30 -0.28 -7.11
N ASN A 61 8.65 0.47 -8.00
CA ASN A 61 9.16 0.71 -9.34
C ASN A 61 10.46 1.52 -9.34
N GLU A 62 10.53 2.55 -8.50
CA GLU A 62 11.73 3.37 -8.35
C GLU A 62 12.89 2.59 -7.70
N ARG A 63 12.58 1.62 -6.84
CA ARG A 63 13.58 0.68 -6.30
C ARG A 63 13.95 -0.47 -7.25
N GLY A 64 13.30 -0.59 -8.40
CA GLY A 64 13.48 -1.73 -9.31
C GLY A 64 12.99 -3.06 -8.72
N ILE A 65 12.01 -3.01 -7.80
CA ILE A 65 11.44 -4.20 -7.15
C ILE A 65 10.32 -4.76 -8.02
N ASP A 66 10.42 -6.05 -8.35
CA ASP A 66 9.27 -6.82 -8.84
C ASP A 66 8.33 -7.12 -7.66
N LEU A 67 7.38 -6.22 -7.45
CA LEU A 67 6.46 -6.30 -6.31
C LEU A 67 5.58 -7.55 -6.38
N ALA A 68 5.13 -7.96 -7.58
CA ALA A 68 4.28 -9.14 -7.74
C ALA A 68 5.02 -10.41 -7.32
N ARG A 69 6.27 -10.57 -7.76
CA ARG A 69 7.12 -11.68 -7.31
C ARG A 69 7.37 -11.63 -5.80
N ALA A 70 7.75 -10.47 -5.27
CA ALA A 70 8.02 -10.30 -3.84
C ALA A 70 6.81 -10.65 -2.95
N VAL A 71 5.60 -10.24 -3.36
CA VAL A 71 4.35 -10.59 -2.67
C VAL A 71 4.07 -12.09 -2.76
N SER A 72 4.22 -12.69 -3.94
CA SER A 72 4.01 -14.13 -4.13
C SER A 72 4.95 -14.98 -3.27
N GLU A 73 6.24 -14.66 -3.23
CA GLU A 73 7.23 -15.32 -2.38
C GLU A 73 6.88 -15.16 -0.89
N LYS A 74 6.44 -13.97 -0.49
CA LYS A 74 6.03 -13.69 0.89
C LYS A 74 4.80 -14.48 1.32
N MET A 75 3.81 -14.62 0.44
CA MET A 75 2.62 -15.43 0.70
C MET A 75 2.99 -16.92 0.87
N ALA A 76 3.84 -17.46 0.00
CA ALA A 76 4.32 -18.84 0.11
C ALA A 76 5.09 -19.09 1.42
N GLU A 77 5.86 -18.11 1.89
CA GLU A 77 6.51 -18.15 3.20
C GLU A 77 5.48 -18.18 4.35
N ILE A 78 4.46 -17.33 4.30
CA ILE A 78 3.39 -17.27 5.31
C ILE A 78 2.62 -18.59 5.37
N ASP A 79 2.26 -19.16 4.22
CA ASP A 79 1.53 -20.42 4.15
C ASP A 79 2.32 -21.58 4.76
N ARG A 80 3.61 -21.69 4.43
CA ARG A 80 4.51 -22.68 5.06
C ARG A 80 4.58 -22.53 6.57
N ARG A 81 4.72 -21.30 7.08
CA ARG A 81 4.75 -21.03 8.53
C ARG A 81 3.43 -21.41 9.23
N ARG A 82 2.30 -21.20 8.57
CA ARG A 82 0.98 -21.61 9.08
C ARG A 82 0.81 -23.12 9.12
N MET A 83 1.35 -23.84 8.13
CA MET A 83 1.37 -25.31 8.14
C MET A 83 2.26 -25.86 9.26
N GLU A 84 3.40 -25.22 9.52
CA GLU A 84 4.33 -25.59 10.61
C GLU A 84 3.75 -25.26 12.00
N ASN A 85 2.90 -24.23 12.12
CA ASN A 85 2.27 -23.80 13.37
C ASN A 85 0.75 -23.53 13.22
N PRO A 86 -0.10 -24.57 13.16
CA PRO A 86 -1.53 -24.42 12.84
C PRO A 86 -2.40 -23.69 13.87
N GLY A 87 -1.82 -23.23 14.99
CA GLY A 87 -2.55 -22.74 16.16
C GLY A 87 -2.19 -21.32 16.61
N ARG A 88 -1.54 -20.54 15.75
CA ARG A 88 -1.23 -19.12 16.01
C ARG A 88 -1.84 -18.22 14.93
#